data_AF-A0A257MG56-F1
#
_entry.id   AF-A0A257MG56-F1
#
_cell.length_a   1.000
_cell.length_b   1.000
_cell.length_c   1.000
_cell.angle_alpha   90.00
_cell.angle_beta   90.00
_cell.angle_gamma   90.00
#
_symmetry.space_group_name_H-M   'P 1'
#
loop_
_entity.id
_entity.type
_entity.pdbx_description
1 polymer ?
#
loop_
_entity_poly.entity_id
_entity_poly.type
_entity_poly.pdbx_seq_one_letter_code
_entity_poly.pdbx_strand_id
1 'polypeptide(L)'
;EFDRDPFLIFKLRGKERDELMQELRAMRCEGSQAESEDLAAVSLNWEDIRPLQECLDCFWESGTALQSLEIRPRRPEVEYAILKQLGDSPFSVGRSNLRLLLQEIYSLAGENALKRAEQEEN
;
A
#
# COMPACT_ATOMS: atom_id res chain seq x y z
N GLU A 1 -32.83 4.70 -16.70
CA GLU A 1 -33.20 3.92 -15.49
C GLU A 1 -31.97 3.30 -14.84
N PHE A 2 -31.07 2.70 -15.62
CA PHE A 2 -29.74 2.25 -15.14
C PHE A 2 -28.90 3.32 -14.42
N ASP A 3 -29.03 4.60 -14.80
CA ASP A 3 -28.38 5.71 -14.06
C ASP A 3 -28.91 5.89 -12.63
N ARG A 4 -30.12 5.43 -12.33
CA ARG A 4 -30.73 5.53 -10.99
C ARG A 4 -30.43 4.31 -10.12
N ASP A 5 -30.33 3.12 -10.73
CA ASP A 5 -29.92 1.91 -10.04
C ASP A 5 -28.91 1.13 -10.91
N PRO A 6 -27.60 1.24 -10.63
CA PRO A 6 -26.57 0.53 -11.39
C PRO A 6 -26.65 -1.00 -11.21
N PHE A 7 -27.39 -1.51 -10.21
CA PHE A 7 -27.53 -2.94 -9.97
C PHE A 7 -28.61 -3.61 -10.83
N LEU A 8 -29.42 -2.84 -11.55
CA LEU A 8 -30.52 -3.36 -12.36
C LEU A 8 -30.04 -4.38 -13.41
N ILE A 9 -28.85 -4.15 -13.99
CA ILE A 9 -28.26 -5.06 -14.98
C ILE A 9 -27.91 -6.43 -14.39
N PHE A 10 -27.57 -6.49 -13.11
CA PHE A 10 -27.23 -7.74 -12.41
C PHE A 10 -28.49 -8.49 -11.99
N LYS A 11 -29.54 -7.77 -11.58
CA LYS A 11 -30.87 -8.36 -11.32
C LYS A 11 -31.45 -9.02 -12.57
N LEU A 12 -31.31 -8.40 -13.74
CA LEU A 12 -31.71 -9.00 -15.01
C LEU A 12 -30.94 -10.30 -15.35
N ARG A 13 -29.76 -10.49 -14.75
CA ARG A 13 -28.96 -11.72 -14.85
C ARG A 13 -29.16 -12.67 -13.65
N GLY A 14 -30.16 -12.41 -12.82
CA GLY A 14 -30.50 -13.25 -11.67
C GLY A 14 -29.57 -13.09 -10.46
N LYS A 15 -28.77 -12.01 -10.40
CA LYS A 15 -27.94 -11.70 -9.23
C LYS A 15 -28.50 -10.53 -8.45
N GLU A 16 -28.82 -10.78 -7.19
CA GLU A 16 -29.30 -9.74 -6.28
C GLU A 16 -28.14 -8.88 -5.74
N ARG A 17 -28.45 -7.65 -5.35
CA ARG A 17 -27.46 -6.67 -4.87
C ARG A 17 -26.63 -7.21 -3.72
N ASP A 18 -27.29 -7.81 -2.73
CA ASP A 18 -26.62 -8.22 -1.49
C ASP A 18 -25.66 -9.39 -1.73
N GLU A 19 -26.04 -10.32 -2.62
CA GLU A 19 -25.18 -11.41 -3.08
C GLU A 19 -23.95 -10.87 -3.83
N LEU A 20 -24.14 -9.96 -4.78
CA LEU A 20 -23.04 -9.30 -5.50
C LEU A 20 -22.10 -8.54 -4.55
N MET A 21 -22.66 -7.82 -3.57
CA MET A 21 -21.87 -7.09 -2.59
C MET A 21 -21.07 -8.02 -1.68
N GLN A 22 -21.60 -9.19 -1.36
CA GLN A 22 -20.92 -10.21 -0.57
C GLN A 22 -19.76 -10.83 -1.37
N GLU A 23 -19.98 -11.20 -2.63
CA GLU A 23 -18.94 -11.69 -3.54
C GLU A 23 -17.80 -10.67 -3.72
N LEU A 24 -18.15 -9.40 -3.98
CA LEU A 24 -17.16 -8.31 -4.11
C LEU A 24 -16.39 -8.02 -2.82
N ARG A 25 -16.96 -8.30 -1.65
CA ARG A 25 -16.25 -8.19 -0.36
C ARG A 25 -15.30 -9.38 -0.18
N ALA A 26 -15.75 -10.59 -0.48
CA ALA A 26 -14.92 -11.79 -0.43
C ALA A 26 -13.68 -11.65 -1.33
N MET A 27 -13.86 -11.22 -2.59
CA MET A 27 -12.74 -10.97 -3.52
C MET A 27 -11.75 -9.91 -3.03
N ARG A 28 -12.23 -8.86 -2.33
CA ARG A 28 -11.36 -7.84 -1.73
C ARG A 28 -10.61 -8.38 -0.51
N CYS A 29 -11.23 -9.24 0.29
CA CYS A 29 -10.56 -9.87 1.41
C CYS A 29 -9.50 -10.88 0.94
N GLU A 30 -9.77 -11.65 -0.12
CA GLU A 30 -8.80 -12.57 -0.72
C GLU A 30 -7.56 -11.85 -1.28
N GLY A 31 -7.73 -10.67 -1.88
CA GLY A 31 -6.61 -9.82 -2.31
C GLY A 31 -5.94 -9.01 -1.18
N SER A 32 -6.58 -8.90 0.00
CA SER A 32 -6.07 -8.19 1.18
C SER A 32 -5.40 -9.12 2.19
N GLN A 33 -5.61 -10.43 2.10
CA GLN A 33 -5.05 -11.42 3.02
C GLN A 33 -3.51 -11.51 2.96
N ALA A 34 -2.88 -10.99 1.90
CA ALA A 34 -1.42 -10.90 1.82
C ALA A 34 -0.80 -9.73 2.60
N GLU A 35 -1.59 -8.76 3.08
CA GLU A 35 -1.07 -7.55 3.76
C GLU A 35 -1.69 -7.31 5.15
N SER A 36 -2.60 -8.17 5.62
CA SER A 36 -3.29 -8.00 6.92
C SER A 36 -2.94 -9.07 7.96
N GLU A 37 -1.83 -9.76 7.81
CA GLU A 37 -1.24 -10.57 8.88
C GLU A 37 0.04 -9.85 9.33
N ASP A 38 0.17 -9.63 10.64
CA ASP A 38 1.26 -8.90 11.33
C ASP A 38 1.19 -7.37 11.45
N LEU A 39 0.00 -6.81 11.70
CA LEU A 39 -0.07 -5.75 12.71
C LEU A 39 -0.16 -6.40 14.09
N ALA A 40 0.87 -7.17 14.45
CA ALA A 40 1.09 -7.53 15.84
C ALA A 40 1.07 -6.21 16.62
N ALA A 41 0.10 -6.05 17.52
CA ALA A 41 0.04 -4.91 18.40
C ALA A 41 1.40 -4.84 19.10
N VAL A 42 2.25 -3.91 18.66
CA VAL A 42 3.55 -3.68 19.28
C VAL A 42 3.24 -3.35 20.72
N SER A 43 3.55 -4.28 21.63
CA SER A 43 3.38 -4.07 23.06
C SER A 43 4.43 -3.05 23.47
N LEU A 44 4.11 -1.77 23.26
CA LEU A 44 4.91 -0.65 23.71
C LEU A 44 4.80 -0.61 25.22
N ASN A 45 5.86 -1.02 25.92
CA ASN A 45 6.00 -0.79 27.35
C ASN A 45 6.08 0.72 27.55
N TRP A 46 5.01 1.30 28.10
CA TRP A 46 4.92 2.76 28.30
C TRP A 46 5.98 3.26 29.28
N GLU A 47 6.51 2.38 30.15
CA GLU A 47 7.63 2.69 31.05
C GLU A 47 8.96 2.95 30.32
N ASP A 48 9.16 2.45 29.10
CA ASP A 48 10.42 2.63 28.34
C ASP A 48 10.40 3.86 27.41
N ILE A 49 9.28 4.61 27.37
CA ILE A 49 9.13 5.77 26.49
C ILE A 49 9.71 7.01 27.17
N ARG A 50 10.88 7.44 26.71
CA ARG A 50 11.49 8.71 27.13
C ARG A 50 10.64 9.91 26.67
N PRO A 51 10.55 11.00 27.45
CA PRO A 51 9.89 12.23 27.04
C PRO A 51 10.48 12.78 25.74
N LEU A 52 9.63 13.34 24.86
CA LEU A 52 10.05 13.89 23.56
C LEU A 52 11.16 14.93 23.70
N GLN A 53 11.08 15.78 24.73
CA GLN A 53 12.04 16.85 25.01
C GLN A 53 13.47 16.31 25.19
N GLU A 54 13.62 15.09 25.70
CA GLU A 54 14.92 14.44 25.91
C GLU A 54 15.47 13.78 24.64
N CYS A 55 14.63 13.63 23.61
CA CYS A 55 14.96 12.96 22.36
C CYS A 55 15.17 13.93 21.19
N LEU A 56 15.03 15.25 21.38
CA LEU A 56 15.09 16.23 20.28
C LEU A 56 16.45 16.24 19.58
N ASP A 57 17.54 16.04 20.32
CA ASP A 57 18.90 16.06 19.78
C ASP A 57 19.15 14.90 18.79
N CYS A 58 18.49 13.76 18.99
CA CYS A 58 18.64 12.55 18.18
C CYS A 58 17.34 12.13 17.47
N PHE A 59 16.33 13.02 17.38
CA PHE A 59 15.00 12.68 16.87
C PHE A 59 15.03 12.14 15.42
N TRP A 60 15.94 12.68 14.60
CA TRP A 60 16.09 12.29 13.20
C TRP A 60 17.10 11.15 12.99
N GLU A 61 17.73 10.65 14.06
CA GLU A 61 18.65 9.52 13.99
C GLU A 61 17.87 8.20 13.99
N SER A 62 18.36 7.23 13.22
CA SER A 62 17.78 5.89 13.23
C SER A 62 18.06 5.22 14.58
N GLY A 63 17.00 4.85 15.30
CA GLY A 63 17.12 4.06 16.52
C GLY A 63 17.70 2.67 16.25
N THR A 64 18.28 2.04 17.28
CA THR A 64 18.87 0.69 17.18
C THR A 64 17.86 -0.38 16.76
N ALA A 65 16.58 -0.20 17.05
CA ALA A 65 15.50 -1.10 16.62
C ALA A 65 15.43 -1.26 15.10
N LEU A 66 15.85 -0.25 14.32
CA LEU A 66 15.88 -0.34 12.87
C LEU A 66 17.04 -1.21 12.35
N GLN A 67 18.05 -1.50 13.18
CA GLN A 67 19.17 -2.37 12.78
C GLN A 67 18.76 -3.84 12.69
N SER A 68 17.75 -4.26 13.45
CA SER A 68 17.19 -5.62 13.40
C SER A 68 16.05 -5.77 12.39
N LEU A 69 15.69 -4.71 11.67
CA LEU A 69 14.60 -4.74 10.70
C LEU A 69 15.08 -5.39 9.41
N GLU A 70 14.64 -6.62 9.15
CA GLU A 70 14.83 -7.27 7.84
C GLU A 70 13.79 -6.76 6.84
N ILE A 71 14.24 -6.07 5.78
CA ILE A 71 13.37 -5.60 4.71
C ILE A 71 13.49 -6.57 3.54
N ARG A 72 12.40 -7.28 3.21
CA ARG A 72 12.33 -8.21 2.08
C ARG A 72 11.41 -7.65 0.98
N PRO A 73 11.90 -6.78 0.10
CA PRO A 73 11.07 -6.22 -0.96
C PRO A 73 10.62 -7.34 -1.91
N ARG A 74 9.33 -7.36 -2.26
CA ARG A 74 8.76 -8.29 -3.25
C ARG A 74 8.21 -7.49 -4.43
N ARG A 75 8.20 -8.09 -5.62
CA ARG A 75 7.51 -7.50 -6.77
C ARG A 75 6.01 -7.35 -6.48
N PRO A 76 5.43 -6.18 -6.76
CA PRO A 76 3.99 -6.00 -6.64
C PRO A 76 3.26 -6.87 -7.66
N GLU A 77 2.11 -7.43 -7.29
CA GLU A 77 1.28 -8.20 -8.22
C GLU A 77 0.64 -7.31 -9.30
N VAL A 78 0.32 -6.08 -8.92
CA VAL A 78 -0.24 -5.07 -9.82
C VAL A 78 0.67 -3.85 -9.86
N GLU A 79 1.32 -3.65 -11.00
CA GLU A 79 2.13 -2.46 -11.25
C GLU A 79 1.31 -1.19 -11.04
N TYR A 80 1.86 -0.28 -10.24
CA TYR A 80 1.30 1.04 -9.95
C TYR A 80 -0.11 1.01 -9.34
N ALA A 81 -0.46 -0.03 -8.56
CA ALA A 81 -1.79 -0.19 -7.98
C ALA A 81 -2.31 1.09 -7.30
N ILE A 82 -1.51 1.68 -6.42
CA ILE A 82 -1.85 2.93 -5.70
C ILE A 82 -2.04 4.10 -6.68
N LEU A 83 -1.17 4.25 -7.67
CA LEU A 83 -1.30 5.32 -8.67
C LEU A 83 -2.49 5.11 -9.61
N LYS A 84 -2.92 3.87 -9.86
CA LYS A 84 -4.15 3.56 -10.61
C LYS A 84 -5.40 3.87 -9.80
N GLN A 85 -5.38 3.57 -8.50
CA GLN A 85 -6.49 3.86 -7.59
C GLN A 85 -6.68 5.36 -7.37
N LEU A 86 -5.59 6.11 -7.22
CA LEU A 86 -5.65 7.57 -7.01
C LEU A 86 -6.03 8.34 -8.27
N GLY A 87 -5.82 7.76 -9.46
CA GLY A 87 -6.04 8.45 -10.73
C GLY A 87 -5.03 9.58 -10.95
N ASP A 88 -5.38 10.51 -11.84
CA ASP A 88 -4.50 11.61 -12.22
C ASP A 88 -4.30 12.59 -11.06
N SER A 89 -3.05 13.05 -10.90
CA SER A 89 -2.71 14.01 -9.87
C SER A 89 -3.29 15.40 -10.20
N PRO A 90 -3.72 16.20 -9.20
CA PRO A 90 -4.04 17.61 -9.43
C PRO A 90 -2.81 18.45 -9.79
N PHE A 91 -1.59 17.89 -9.69
CA PHE A 91 -0.34 18.56 -9.99
C PHE A 91 0.31 18.03 -11.28
N SER A 92 0.93 18.95 -12.01
CA SER A 92 1.69 18.67 -13.23
C SER A 92 3.07 19.30 -13.15
N VAL A 93 4.07 18.60 -13.68
CA VAL A 93 5.44 19.13 -13.83
C VAL A 93 5.66 19.38 -15.31
N GLY A 94 5.80 20.64 -15.69
CA GLY A 94 5.84 21.05 -17.09
C GLY A 94 4.54 20.67 -17.81
N ARG A 95 4.63 19.75 -18.78
CA ARG A 95 3.47 19.28 -19.57
C ARG A 95 2.95 17.90 -19.16
N SER A 96 3.57 17.28 -18.16
CA SER A 96 3.27 15.91 -17.74
C SER A 96 2.56 15.88 -16.39
N ASN A 97 1.52 15.06 -16.26
CA ASN A 97 0.88 14.81 -14.97
C ASN A 97 1.87 14.12 -14.02
N LEU A 98 1.90 14.52 -12.76
CA LEU A 98 2.82 13.97 -11.76
C LEU A 98 2.71 12.44 -11.63
N ARG A 99 1.51 11.88 -11.84
CA ARG A 99 1.28 10.43 -11.82
C ARG A 99 2.18 9.68 -12.79
N LEU A 100 2.39 10.19 -14.00
CA LEU A 100 3.23 9.53 -15.02
C LEU A 100 4.69 9.51 -14.60
N LEU A 101 5.17 10.62 -14.02
CA LEU A 101 6.54 10.71 -13.50
C LEU A 101 6.75 9.74 -12.34
N LEU A 102 5.78 9.64 -11.43
CA LEU A 102 5.85 8.70 -10.31
C LEU A 102 5.86 7.24 -10.77
N GLN A 103 5.16 6.88 -11.85
CA GLN A 103 5.21 5.51 -12.39
C GLN A 103 6.65 5.12 -12.75
N GLU A 104 7.35 5.96 -13.49
CA GLU A 104 8.75 5.70 -13.88
C GLU A 104 9.66 5.59 -12.65
N ILE A 105 9.50 6.51 -11.68
CA ILE A 105 10.32 6.51 -10.46
C ILE A 105 10.08 5.25 -9.62
N TYR A 106 8.82 4.85 -9.42
CA TYR A 106 8.50 3.67 -8.62
C TYR A 106 8.98 2.38 -9.28
N SER A 107 8.91 2.27 -10.61
CA SER A 107 9.46 1.13 -11.34
C SER A 107 10.97 1.01 -11.12
N LEU A 108 11.71 2.11 -11.30
CA LEU A 108 13.15 2.13 -11.09
C LEU A 108 13.53 1.84 -9.62
N ALA A 109 12.79 2.41 -8.67
CA ALA A 109 13.01 2.17 -7.24
C ALA A 109 12.77 0.70 -6.87
N GLY A 110 11.69 0.10 -7.39
CA GLY A 110 11.37 -1.32 -7.16
C GLY A 110 12.43 -2.26 -7.71
N GLU A 111 12.91 -2.03 -8.94
CA GLU A 111 14.00 -2.82 -9.52
C GLU A 111 15.30 -2.74 -8.71
N ASN A 112 15.67 -1.54 -8.26
CA ASN A 112 16.88 -1.35 -7.45
C ASN A 112 16.75 -1.96 -6.05
N ALA A 113 15.57 -1.90 -5.44
CA ALA A 113 15.31 -2.53 -4.16
C ALA A 113 15.48 -4.06 -4.24
N LEU A 114 14.94 -4.69 -5.29
CA LEU A 114 15.09 -6.12 -5.53
C LEU A 114 16.56 -6.52 -5.76
N LYS A 115 17.28 -5.78 -6.61
CA LYS A 115 18.72 -6.04 -6.86
C LYS A 115 19.55 -5.95 -5.59
N ARG A 116 19.23 -5.01 -4.69
CA ARG A 116 19.93 -4.86 -3.40
C ARG A 116 19.65 -6.03 -2.47
N ALA A 117 18.39 -6.46 -2.38
CA ALA A 117 18.02 -7.61 -1.57
C ALA A 117 18.71 -8.91 -2.05
N GLU A 118 18.81 -9.12 -3.37
CA GLU A 118 19.53 -10.27 -3.96
C GLU A 118 21.06 -10.23 -3.72
N GLN A 119 21.64 -9.04 -3.56
CA GLN A 119 23.07 -8.86 -3.27
C GLN A 119 23.42 -9.07 -1.79
N GLU A 120 22.49 -8.82 -0.88
CA GLU A 120 22.67 -9.06 0.56
C GLU A 120 22.52 -10.55 0.93
N GLU A 121 21.91 -11.37 0.07
CA GLU A 121 21.81 -12.83 0.25
C GLU A 121 23.05 -13.62 -0.21
N ASN A 122 24.02 -13.00 -0.93
CA ASN A 122 25.25 -13.64 -1.42
C ASN A 122 26.50 -13.24 -0.63
#